data_AF-A0A5B7F2B6-F1
#
_entry.id   AF-A0A5B7F2B6-F1
#
_cell.length_a   1.000
_cell.length_b   1.000
_cell.length_c   1.000
_cell.angle_alpha   90.00
_cell.angle_beta   90.00
_cell.angle_gamma   90.00
#
_symmetry.space_group_name_H-M   'P 1'
#
loop_
_entity.id
_entity.type
_entity.pdbx_description
1 polymer ?
#
loop_
_entity_poly.entity_id
_entity_poly.type
_entity_poly.pdbx_seq_one_letter_code
_entity_poly.pdbx_strand_id
1 'polypeptide(L)'
;MQIVAAVRGFMARRPILGNMVVYGTLYSGAEFMQQTFNNKIMVPEGSSPKPYETDTLARYAFMGTCVFPHVLYHAYKFLDSKFVGKSLSVVLPKLAADALIVTPINLTLFYVGMSALERKEDLLEEWRKKIIPTFVTASVFWVPASLINFRFLPPQARVVFVGSCQIVWVSILCWFKRQEF
;
A
#
# COMPACT_ATOMS: atom_id res chain seq x y z
N MET A 1 0.53 -18.94 -21.70
CA MET A 1 1.93 -18.84 -21.19
C MET A 1 2.71 -17.65 -21.73
N GLN A 2 2.51 -17.19 -22.98
CA GLN A 2 3.27 -16.07 -23.56
C GLN A 2 3.05 -14.73 -22.87
N ILE A 3 1.82 -14.41 -22.43
CA ILE A 3 1.52 -13.15 -21.73
C ILE A 3 2.26 -13.06 -20.40
N VAL A 4 2.25 -14.13 -19.60
CA VAL A 4 2.97 -14.17 -18.31
C VAL A 4 4.47 -14.02 -18.51
N ALA A 5 5.04 -14.65 -19.55
CA ALA A 5 6.45 -14.50 -19.89
C ALA A 5 6.78 -13.07 -20.37
N ALA A 6 5.91 -12.45 -21.17
CA ALA A 6 6.05 -11.08 -21.62
C ALA A 6 5.97 -10.07 -20.48
N VAL A 7 5.00 -10.23 -19.57
CA VAL A 7 4.86 -9.44 -18.34
C VAL A 7 6.10 -9.57 -17.47
N ARG A 8 6.59 -10.81 -17.26
CA ARG A 8 7.82 -11.05 -16.50
C ARG A 8 9.04 -10.41 -17.16
N GLY A 9 9.16 -10.50 -18.47
CA GLY A 9 10.24 -9.88 -19.25
C GLY A 9 10.22 -8.36 -19.20
N PHE A 10 9.03 -7.76 -19.27
CA PHE A 10 8.85 -6.31 -19.13
C PHE A 10 9.22 -5.83 -17.72
N MET A 11 8.72 -6.49 -16.67
CA MET A 11 9.05 -6.16 -15.28
C MET A 11 10.54 -6.35 -14.97
N ALA A 12 11.20 -7.34 -15.58
CA ALA A 12 12.64 -7.53 -15.41
C ALA A 12 13.48 -6.45 -16.11
N ARG A 13 13.04 -5.96 -17.27
CA ARG A 13 13.76 -4.92 -18.03
C ARG A 13 13.53 -3.50 -17.49
N ARG A 14 12.33 -3.23 -16.96
CA ARG A 14 11.93 -1.92 -16.44
C ARG A 14 11.20 -2.06 -15.09
N PRO A 15 11.92 -2.44 -14.02
CA PRO A 15 11.31 -2.77 -12.73
C PRO A 15 10.55 -1.60 -12.10
N ILE A 16 11.06 -0.36 -12.27
CA ILE A 16 10.37 0.83 -11.76
C ILE A 16 9.06 1.05 -12.51
N LEU A 17 9.04 1.05 -13.85
CA LEU A 17 7.79 1.22 -14.61
C LEU A 17 6.76 0.13 -14.30
N GLY A 18 7.20 -1.12 -14.12
CA GLY A 18 6.33 -2.21 -13.67
C GLY A 18 5.69 -1.90 -12.31
N ASN A 19 6.50 -1.46 -11.35
CA ASN A 19 6.00 -1.04 -10.03
C ASN A 19 5.06 0.16 -10.13
N MET A 20 5.33 1.15 -10.99
CA MET A 20 4.45 2.31 -11.18
C MET A 20 3.04 1.89 -11.62
N VAL A 21 2.95 0.95 -12.55
CA VAL A 21 1.66 0.41 -13.00
C VAL A 21 0.97 -0.36 -11.88
N VAL A 22 1.69 -1.23 -11.17
CA VAL A 22 1.12 -2.06 -10.10
C VAL A 22 0.62 -1.21 -8.94
N TYR A 23 1.47 -0.37 -8.36
CA TYR A 23 1.08 0.48 -7.23
C TYR A 23 0.05 1.53 -7.64
N GLY A 24 0.16 2.12 -8.84
CA GLY A 24 -0.86 3.05 -9.36
C GLY A 24 -2.23 2.41 -9.46
N THR A 25 -2.31 1.18 -9.99
CA THR A 25 -3.56 0.42 -10.10
C THR A 25 -4.11 0.06 -8.72
N LEU A 26 -3.27 -0.37 -7.80
CA LEU A 26 -3.68 -0.73 -6.43
C LEU A 26 -4.25 0.47 -5.66
N TYR A 27 -3.55 1.60 -5.65
CA TYR A 27 -3.98 2.79 -4.91
C TYR A 27 -5.23 3.43 -5.51
N SER A 28 -5.27 3.59 -6.84
CA SER A 28 -6.45 4.14 -7.52
C SER A 28 -7.65 3.19 -7.43
N GLY A 29 -7.42 1.88 -7.58
CA GLY A 29 -8.47 0.87 -7.49
C GLY A 29 -9.08 0.76 -6.10
N ALA A 30 -8.24 0.81 -5.06
CA ALA A 30 -8.71 0.80 -3.68
C ALA A 30 -9.56 2.05 -3.37
N GLU A 31 -9.09 3.24 -3.76
CA GLU A 31 -9.84 4.48 -3.56
C GLU A 31 -11.15 4.49 -4.35
N PHE A 32 -11.15 4.01 -5.60
CA PHE A 32 -12.36 3.85 -6.40
C PHE A 32 -13.37 2.89 -5.76
N MET A 33 -12.89 1.74 -5.25
CA MET A 33 -13.71 0.75 -4.55
C MET A 33 -14.30 1.35 -3.27
N GLN A 34 -13.49 2.08 -2.51
CA GLN A 34 -13.91 2.75 -1.28
C GLN A 34 -15.00 3.80 -1.55
N GLN A 35 -14.81 4.65 -2.56
CA GLN A 35 -15.81 5.65 -2.94
C GLN A 35 -17.10 4.99 -3.43
N THR A 36 -17.00 3.91 -4.20
CA THR A 36 -18.19 3.17 -4.65
C THR A 36 -18.97 2.59 -3.47
N PHE A 37 -18.26 1.97 -2.52
CA PHE A 37 -18.88 1.40 -1.33
C PHE A 37 -19.57 2.49 -0.48
N ASN A 38 -18.90 3.61 -0.21
CA ASN A 38 -19.44 4.67 0.64
C ASN A 38 -20.52 5.53 -0.05
N ASN A 39 -20.35 5.86 -1.33
CA ASN A 39 -21.21 6.84 -2.01
C ASN A 39 -22.37 6.21 -2.78
N LYS A 40 -22.35 4.88 -3.01
CA LYS A 40 -23.36 4.17 -3.79
C LYS A 40 -24.01 3.00 -3.03
N ILE A 41 -23.24 2.27 -2.22
CA ILE A 41 -23.74 1.05 -1.54
C ILE A 41 -24.23 1.35 -0.13
N MET A 42 -23.40 1.99 0.70
CA MET A 42 -23.73 2.39 2.08
C MET A 42 -24.32 3.80 2.15
N VAL A 43 -25.22 4.14 1.24
CA VAL A 43 -25.93 5.42 1.30
C VAL A 43 -27.01 5.33 2.37
N PRO A 44 -27.00 6.19 3.41
CA PRO A 44 -28.06 6.19 4.43
C PRO A 44 -29.43 6.41 3.79
N GLU A 45 -30.46 5.73 4.31
CA GLU A 45 -31.84 5.93 3.87
C GLU A 45 -32.21 7.42 3.93
N GLY A 46 -32.71 7.95 2.81
CA GLY A 46 -33.05 9.38 2.66
C GLY A 46 -31.92 10.28 2.14
N SER A 47 -30.71 9.76 1.88
CA SER A 47 -29.60 10.52 1.27
C SER A 47 -29.44 10.22 -0.23
N SER A 48 -29.03 11.21 -1.02
CA SER A 48 -28.70 11.01 -2.44
C SER A 48 -27.27 10.48 -2.61
N PRO A 49 -27.01 9.58 -3.58
CA PRO A 49 -25.67 9.11 -3.88
C PRO A 49 -24.72 10.26 -4.22
N LYS A 50 -23.55 10.30 -3.58
CA LYS A 50 -22.54 11.36 -3.82
C LYS A 50 -21.78 11.10 -5.14
N PRO A 51 -21.29 12.14 -5.83
CA PRO A 51 -20.40 11.99 -6.97
C PRO A 51 -19.05 11.39 -6.56
N TYR A 52 -18.25 10.97 -7.54
CA TYR A 52 -16.88 10.54 -7.30
C TYR A 52 -15.98 11.75 -7.10
N GLU A 53 -15.13 11.70 -6.07
CA GLU A 53 -14.12 12.70 -5.76
C GLU A 53 -12.89 12.44 -6.65
N THR A 54 -12.90 13.00 -7.86
CA THR A 54 -11.87 12.77 -8.89
C THR A 54 -10.51 13.32 -8.48
N ASP A 55 -10.49 14.42 -7.72
CA ASP A 55 -9.27 15.05 -7.22
C ASP A 55 -8.56 14.16 -6.20
N THR A 56 -9.30 13.58 -5.25
CA THR A 56 -8.77 12.56 -4.32
C THR A 56 -8.25 11.35 -5.09
N LEU A 57 -9.01 10.84 -6.07
CA LEU A 57 -8.56 9.72 -6.90
C LEU A 57 -7.24 10.04 -7.64
N ALA A 58 -7.10 11.26 -8.16
CA ALA A 58 -5.88 11.71 -8.82
C ALA A 58 -4.67 11.78 -7.86
N ARG A 59 -4.87 12.22 -6.61
CA ARG A 59 -3.81 12.21 -5.58
C ARG A 59 -3.34 10.79 -5.27
N TYR A 60 -4.27 9.86 -5.07
CA TYR A 60 -3.94 8.45 -4.83
C TYR A 60 -3.23 7.82 -6.03
N ALA A 61 -3.67 8.13 -7.25
CA ALA A 61 -2.99 7.72 -8.47
C ALA A 61 -1.55 8.27 -8.50
N PHE A 62 -1.35 9.56 -8.26
CA PHE A 62 -0.04 10.18 -8.24
C PHE A 62 0.89 9.56 -7.18
N MET A 63 0.40 9.38 -5.96
CA MET A 63 1.17 8.73 -4.89
C MET A 63 1.56 7.30 -5.29
N GLY A 64 0.61 6.54 -5.85
CA GLY A 64 0.79 5.16 -6.31
C GLY A 64 1.70 5.02 -7.53
N THR A 65 1.76 6.01 -8.44
CA THR A 65 2.57 5.93 -9.66
C THR A 65 3.91 6.63 -9.54
N CYS A 66 4.02 7.75 -8.82
CA CYS A 66 5.19 8.62 -8.87
C CYS A 66 6.03 8.57 -7.59
N VAL A 67 5.42 8.21 -6.46
CA VAL A 67 6.07 8.33 -5.14
C VAL A 67 6.43 6.95 -4.59
N PHE A 68 5.43 6.11 -4.30
CA PHE A 68 5.64 4.79 -3.68
C PHE A 68 6.52 3.83 -4.49
N PRO A 69 6.38 3.72 -5.83
CA PRO A 69 7.20 2.80 -6.62
C PRO A 69 8.69 3.05 -6.50
N HIS A 70 9.10 4.32 -6.38
CA HIS A 70 10.50 4.70 -6.28
C HIS A 70 11.03 4.43 -4.87
N VAL A 71 10.34 4.92 -3.85
CA VAL A 71 10.78 4.78 -2.45
C VAL A 71 10.83 3.30 -2.04
N LEU A 72 9.77 2.54 -2.34
CA LEU A 72 9.70 1.13 -1.98
C LEU A 72 10.71 0.29 -2.79
N TYR A 73 10.92 0.58 -4.08
CA TYR A 73 11.93 -0.14 -4.87
C TYR A 73 13.32 0.00 -4.26
N HIS A 74 13.72 1.21 -3.87
CA HIS A 74 15.03 1.44 -3.26
C HIS A 74 15.13 0.85 -1.85
N ALA A 75 14.08 0.98 -1.04
CA ALA A 75 14.02 0.40 0.30
C ALA A 75 14.14 -1.13 0.27
N TYR A 76 13.36 -1.80 -0.60
CA TYR A 76 13.42 -3.25 -0.74
C TYR A 76 14.74 -3.72 -1.35
N LYS A 77 15.30 -3.00 -2.32
CA LYS A 77 16.64 -3.31 -2.86
C LYS A 77 17.72 -3.26 -1.78
N PHE A 78 17.65 -2.27 -0.89
CA PHE A 78 18.57 -2.16 0.24
C PHE A 78 18.38 -3.31 1.25
N LEU A 79 17.13 -3.63 1.61
CA LEU A 79 16.85 -4.77 2.48
C LEU A 79 17.33 -6.09 1.89
N ASP A 80 17.12 -6.31 0.59
CA ASP A 80 17.56 -7.52 -0.12
C ASP A 80 19.09 -7.65 -0.15
N SER A 81 19.82 -6.53 -0.21
CA SER A 81 21.29 -6.55 -0.13
C SER A 81 21.82 -6.92 1.26
N LYS A 82 21.08 -6.60 2.33
CA LYS A 82 21.48 -6.90 3.71
C LYS A 82 21.04 -8.30 4.18
N PHE A 83 19.87 -8.75 3.73
CA PHE A 83 19.28 -10.04 4.14
C PHE A 83 19.32 -11.04 3.00
N VAL A 84 20.52 -11.59 2.74
CA VAL A 84 20.76 -12.56 1.66
C VAL A 84 20.48 -13.98 2.13
N GLY A 85 19.44 -14.59 1.58
CA GLY A 85 19.08 -15.99 1.88
C GLY A 85 17.58 -16.22 1.89
N LYS A 86 17.20 -17.50 1.96
CA LYS A 86 15.79 -17.93 1.99
C LYS A 86 15.42 -18.68 3.28
N SER A 87 16.36 -18.84 4.21
CA SER A 87 16.11 -19.49 5.49
C SER A 87 15.24 -18.62 6.38
N LEU A 88 14.48 -19.24 7.28
CA LEU A 88 13.64 -18.52 8.24
C LEU A 88 14.45 -17.57 9.12
N SER A 89 15.69 -17.92 9.44
CA SER A 89 16.63 -17.07 10.19
C SER A 89 17.02 -15.78 9.47
N VAL A 90 16.85 -15.71 8.13
CA VAL A 90 17.07 -14.49 7.34
C VAL A 90 15.75 -13.76 7.08
N VAL A 91 14.67 -14.51 6.86
CA VAL A 91 13.35 -13.94 6.55
C VAL A 91 12.74 -13.24 7.77
N LEU A 92 12.83 -13.82 8.98
CA LEU A 92 12.23 -13.22 10.17
C LEU A 92 12.83 -11.84 10.53
N PRO A 93 14.17 -11.66 10.58
CA PRO A 93 14.76 -10.34 10.76
C PRO A 93 14.40 -9.35 9.64
N LYS A 94 14.30 -9.83 8.40
CA LYS A 94 13.90 -9.00 7.26
C LYS A 94 12.47 -8.48 7.41
N LEU A 95 11.53 -9.32 7.86
CA LEU A 95 10.16 -8.91 8.13
C LEU A 95 10.08 -7.93 9.30
N ALA A 96 10.88 -8.14 10.35
CA ALA A 96 10.96 -7.20 11.46
C ALA A 96 11.50 -5.83 10.98
N ALA A 97 12.51 -5.82 10.12
CA ALA A 97 13.03 -4.59 9.53
C ALA A 97 12.00 -3.89 8.61
N ASP A 98 11.25 -4.65 7.82
CA ASP A 98 10.16 -4.11 7.00
C ASP A 98 9.04 -3.50 7.87
N ALA A 99 8.63 -4.20 8.93
CA ALA A 99 7.62 -3.73 9.86
C ALA A 99 8.08 -2.51 10.67
N LEU A 100 9.33 -2.47 11.14
CA LEU A 100 9.81 -1.41 12.05
C LEU A 100 10.45 -0.21 11.36
N ILE A 101 10.88 -0.35 10.10
CA ILE A 101 11.57 0.72 9.37
C ILE A 101 10.79 1.11 8.12
N VAL A 102 10.50 0.15 7.23
CA VAL A 102 9.85 0.46 5.95
C VAL A 102 8.42 0.92 6.15
N THR A 103 7.66 0.26 7.03
CA THR A 103 6.26 0.61 7.29
C THR A 103 6.11 2.03 7.85
N PRO A 104 6.85 2.47 8.90
CA PRO A 104 6.79 3.86 9.36
C PRO A 104 7.18 4.89 8.30
N ILE A 105 8.21 4.61 7.48
CA ILE A 105 8.61 5.49 6.38
C ILE A 105 7.47 5.59 5.35
N ASN A 106 6.88 4.46 4.98
CA ASN A 106 5.80 4.39 4.02
C ASN A 106 4.54 5.14 4.50
N LEU A 107 4.17 4.98 5.77
CA LEU A 107 3.05 5.69 6.38
C LEU A 107 3.32 7.20 6.49
N THR A 108 4.55 7.59 6.84
CA THR A 108 4.94 9.00 6.89
C THR A 108 4.84 9.63 5.51
N LEU A 109 5.37 8.95 4.49
CA LEU A 109 5.29 9.40 3.10
C LEU A 109 3.84 9.50 2.63
N PHE A 110 2.99 8.54 3.02
CA PHE A 110 1.56 8.58 2.73
C PHE A 110 0.89 9.82 3.31
N TYR A 111 0.95 10.02 4.63
CA TYR A 111 0.24 11.14 5.28
C TYR A 111 0.81 12.49 4.87
N VAL A 112 2.12 12.67 4.93
CA VAL A 112 2.76 13.95 4.59
C VAL A 112 2.60 14.26 3.09
N GLY A 113 2.77 13.26 2.23
CA GLY A 113 2.58 13.40 0.79
C GLY A 113 1.13 13.76 0.42
N MET A 114 0.16 13.10 1.05
CA MET A 114 -1.26 13.42 0.86
C MET A 114 -1.59 14.83 1.36
N SER A 115 -1.14 15.22 2.57
CA SER A 115 -1.34 16.58 3.08
C SER A 115 -0.74 17.65 2.16
N ALA A 116 0.42 17.36 1.55
CA ALA A 116 1.06 18.27 0.60
C ALA A 116 0.25 18.41 -0.70
N LEU A 117 -0.29 17.31 -1.23
CA LEU A 117 -1.16 17.31 -2.40
C LEU A 117 -2.54 17.93 -2.12
N GLU A 118 -2.99 17.91 -0.86
CA GLU A 118 -4.18 18.60 -0.37
C GLU A 118 -3.93 20.08 -0.06
N ARG A 119 -2.67 20.55 -0.19
CA ARG A 119 -2.24 21.94 0.08
C ARG A 119 -2.58 22.41 1.49
N LYS A 120 -2.44 21.53 2.48
CA LYS A 120 -2.64 21.88 3.90
C LYS A 120 -1.53 22.80 4.41
N GLU A 121 -1.87 23.69 5.33
CA GLU A 121 -0.90 24.57 5.98
C GLU A 121 0.03 23.80 6.92
N ASP A 122 -0.53 22.90 7.75
CA ASP A 122 0.25 21.96 8.56
C ASP A 122 0.22 20.55 7.93
N LEU A 123 1.34 20.18 7.31
CA LEU A 123 1.51 18.87 6.68
C LEU A 123 1.61 17.71 7.69
N LEU A 124 2.04 18.02 8.92
CA LEU A 124 2.32 17.04 9.97
C LEU A 124 1.14 16.82 10.91
N GLU A 125 0.13 17.68 10.90
CA GLU A 125 -1.02 17.56 11.80
C GLU A 125 -1.68 16.18 11.70
N GLU A 126 -2.07 15.77 10.49
CA GLU A 126 -2.65 14.45 10.26
C GLU A 126 -1.68 13.33 10.60
N TRP A 127 -0.41 13.49 10.26
CA TRP A 127 0.62 12.50 10.54
C TRP A 127 0.75 12.26 12.04
N ARG A 128 0.81 13.32 12.87
CA ARG A 128 0.93 13.21 14.34
C ARG A 128 -0.25 12.48 14.96
N LYS A 129 -1.46 12.74 14.46
CA LYS A 129 -2.69 12.11 14.96
C LYS A 129 -2.82 10.66 14.52
N LYS A 130 -2.42 10.32 13.29
CA LYS A 130 -2.76 9.05 12.66
C LYS A 130 -1.61 8.04 12.58
N ILE A 131 -0.34 8.46 12.68
CA ILE A 131 0.80 7.55 12.49
C ILE A 131 0.79 6.38 13.47
N ILE A 132 0.56 6.63 14.76
CA ILE A 132 0.54 5.60 15.80
C ILE A 132 -0.62 4.61 15.62
N PRO A 133 -1.90 5.04 15.56
CA PRO A 133 -3.00 4.10 15.38
C PRO A 133 -2.86 3.31 14.07
N THR A 134 -2.47 3.96 12.97
CA THR A 134 -2.27 3.27 11.69
C THR A 134 -1.10 2.29 11.72
N PHE A 135 -0.01 2.61 12.41
CA PHE A 135 1.13 1.70 12.58
C PHE A 135 0.77 0.47 13.41
N VAL A 136 0.00 0.65 14.48
CA VAL A 136 -0.50 -0.47 15.30
C VAL A 136 -1.42 -1.35 14.46
N THR A 137 -2.36 -0.78 13.71
CA THR A 137 -3.22 -1.55 12.80
C THR A 137 -2.41 -2.26 11.71
N ALA A 138 -1.38 -1.61 11.16
CA ALA A 138 -0.47 -2.23 10.20
C ALA A 138 0.19 -3.47 10.79
N SER A 139 0.71 -3.34 12.01
CA SER A 139 1.39 -4.45 12.71
C SER A 139 0.44 -5.61 12.96
N VAL A 140 -0.77 -5.34 13.45
CA VAL A 140 -1.79 -6.36 13.72
C VAL A 140 -2.27 -7.04 12.43
N PHE A 141 -2.32 -6.32 11.31
CA PHE A 141 -2.72 -6.88 10.01
C PHE A 141 -1.60 -7.69 9.34
N TRP A 142 -0.40 -7.11 9.26
CA TRP A 142 0.70 -7.67 8.49
C TRP A 142 1.45 -8.80 9.21
N VAL A 143 1.47 -8.85 10.55
CA VAL A 143 2.12 -9.94 11.28
C VAL A 143 1.43 -11.29 11.01
N PRO A 144 0.11 -11.45 11.17
CA PRO A 144 -0.59 -12.68 10.81
C PRO A 144 -0.53 -12.98 9.32
N ALA A 145 -0.68 -11.97 8.45
CA ALA A 145 -0.58 -12.15 7.00
C ALA A 145 0.80 -12.68 6.60
N SER A 146 1.87 -12.14 7.17
CA SER A 146 3.24 -12.62 6.95
C SER A 146 3.42 -14.05 7.44
N LEU A 147 2.89 -14.39 8.62
CA LEU A 147 2.93 -15.76 9.13
C LEU A 147 2.27 -16.74 8.15
N ILE A 148 1.07 -16.41 7.65
CA ILE A 148 0.35 -17.24 6.68
C ILE A 148 1.16 -17.39 5.39
N ASN A 149 1.69 -16.28 4.88
CA ASN A 149 2.45 -16.23 3.65
C ASN A 149 3.70 -17.14 3.68
N PHE A 150 4.45 -17.14 4.78
CA PHE A 150 5.68 -17.93 4.86
C PHE A 150 5.45 -19.37 5.34
N ARG A 151 4.48 -19.59 6.24
CA ARG A 151 4.28 -20.92 6.86
C ARG A 151 3.35 -21.83 6.08
N PHE A 152 2.23 -21.30 5.56
CA PHE A 152 1.17 -22.12 4.99
C PHE A 152 1.13 -22.09 3.46
N LEU A 153 1.65 -21.03 2.83
CA LEU A 153 1.54 -20.87 1.38
C LEU A 153 2.79 -21.34 0.61
N PRO A 154 2.59 -22.10 -0.48
CA PRO A 154 3.66 -22.47 -1.39
C PRO A 154 4.17 -21.22 -2.14
N PRO A 155 5.47 -21.16 -2.52
CA PRO A 155 6.09 -19.96 -3.10
C PRO A 155 5.33 -19.33 -4.29
N GLN A 156 4.64 -20.15 -5.09
CA GLN A 156 3.89 -19.73 -6.27
C GLN A 156 2.62 -18.94 -5.89
N ALA A 157 1.99 -19.24 -4.75
CA ALA A 157 0.76 -18.60 -4.29
C ALA A 157 1.02 -17.30 -3.49
N ARG A 158 2.24 -17.14 -2.95
CA ARG A 158 2.61 -16.02 -2.07
C ARG A 158 2.38 -14.64 -2.70
N VAL A 159 2.75 -14.49 -3.97
CA VAL A 159 2.62 -13.22 -4.69
C VAL A 159 1.15 -12.80 -4.81
N VAL A 160 0.27 -13.75 -5.14
CA VAL A 160 -1.17 -13.49 -5.25
C VAL A 160 -1.76 -13.16 -3.89
N PHE A 161 -1.42 -13.94 -2.85
CA PHE A 161 -1.90 -13.70 -1.49
C PHE A 161 -1.48 -12.33 -0.95
N VAL A 162 -0.18 -11.99 -1.04
CA VAL A 162 0.32 -10.68 -0.60
C VAL A 162 -0.32 -9.55 -1.40
N GLY A 163 -0.52 -9.72 -2.71
CA GLY A 163 -1.26 -8.77 -3.54
C GLY A 163 -2.69 -8.55 -3.06
N SER A 164 -3.42 -9.61 -2.72
CA SER A 164 -4.77 -9.53 -2.15
C SER A 164 -4.78 -8.83 -0.79
N CYS A 165 -3.86 -9.19 0.11
CA CYS A 165 -3.69 -8.51 1.40
C CYS A 165 -3.38 -7.02 1.21
N GLN A 166 -2.59 -6.67 0.19
CA GLN A 166 -2.25 -5.28 -0.13
C GLN A 166 -3.49 -4.48 -0.53
N ILE A 167 -4.42 -5.05 -1.30
CA ILE A 167 -5.68 -4.37 -1.65
C ILE A 167 -6.49 -4.05 -0.38
N VAL A 168 -6.60 -5.03 0.53
CA VAL A 168 -7.29 -4.84 1.81
C VAL A 168 -6.59 -3.76 2.65
N TRP A 169 -5.26 -3.81 2.73
CA TRP A 169 -4.46 -2.85 3.47
C TRP A 169 -4.62 -1.42 2.94
N VAL A 170 -4.53 -1.22 1.62
CA VAL A 170 -4.72 0.10 1.02
C VAL A 170 -6.14 0.61 1.27
N SER A 171 -7.15 -0.25 1.27
CA SER A 171 -8.52 0.11 1.63
C SER A 171 -8.61 0.58 3.10
N ILE A 172 -7.94 -0.11 4.02
CA ILE A 172 -7.81 0.31 5.43
C ILE A 172 -7.12 1.69 5.53
N LEU A 173 -6.05 1.93 4.76
CA LEU A 173 -5.37 3.23 4.72
C LEU A 173 -6.29 4.34 4.21
N CYS A 174 -7.07 4.08 3.15
CA CYS A 174 -8.05 5.04 2.63
C CYS A 174 -9.11 5.36 3.69
N TRP A 175 -9.55 4.37 4.46
CA TRP A 175 -10.47 4.56 5.57
C TRP A 175 -9.87 5.44 6.68
N PHE A 176 -8.63 5.15 7.14
CA PHE A 176 -7.95 5.98 8.14
C PHE A 176 -7.72 7.41 7.67
N LYS A 177 -7.44 7.63 6.38
CA LYS A 177 -7.27 8.98 5.82
C LYS A 177 -8.56 9.80 5.95
N ARG A 178 -9.74 9.19 5.78
CA ARG A 178 -11.05 9.86 5.86
C ARG A 178 -11.57 10.10 7.26
N GLN A 179 -11.14 9.31 8.25
CA GLN A 179 -11.54 9.51 9.65
C GLN A 179 -11.04 10.88 10.17
N GLU A 180 -11.93 11.68 10.73
CA GLU A 180 -11.58 12.90 11.47
C GLU A 180 -11.40 12.52 12.94
N PHE A 181 -10.16 12.60 13.43
CA PHE A 181 -9.81 12.42 14.84
C PHE A 181 -9.28 13.74 15.41
#